data_AF-A0A9P0LEW7-F1
#
_entry.id   AF-A0A9P0LEW7-F1
#
_cell.length_a   1.000
_cell.length_b   1.000
_cell.length_c   1.000
_cell.angle_alpha   90.00
_cell.angle_beta   90.00
_cell.angle_gamma   90.00
#
_symmetry.space_group_name_H-M   'P 1'
#
loop_
_entity.id
_entity.type
_entity.pdbx_description
1 polymer ?
#
loop_
_entity_poly.entity_id
_entity_poly.type
_entity_poly.pdbx_seq_one_letter_code
_entity_poly.pdbx_strand_id
1 'polypeptide(L)'
;MRRTDRRFYPFAESTVDGIIAGTVKITVISGQFLTDKRVGTYVEVEMYGLPADTVRKTFRTKVVPNNGINPVYDDEPFVFKKVVLPDLASIRIAAYEESGKFIGHRILPVVGLCPGYRHVSLRTEIGQPLPLATLFLNVVVKDYVPDGLSDFAEALANPIKYQSDLEKRAQQLAVLTDDTEPPEGNEDQKDSLTKAACNEMANAVAAAAVTTTNGSPTPRKSIPTGSMSVDIQDSELIPVIAAAAVSSTTTAPIVGDVNSCNKLNEVKEEKEELIAEPLERILDNKLVREKRTELDKKLEALRKKHEKKKMSVTTQKSSDFSEKRSRLVNMKLVKRLSSKNIVSSVFYTESPSAEPLTSMTDSQPLCEGPPTAAPPVGIPRSTSERLLAINREFVHQEKELREKYHEMIYNAAEKVLRASQNNQLKMLKEQFEKDTSELMKKLQADHREEVKALAKKHRNREQFTRVKREAVTAVVGRGVSEREKLGQIFENKRDDLQRQHELVKDLLIEQREKAKAALDKEFEMRLTRVDAEASSTL
;
A
#
# COMPACT_ATOMS: atom_id res chain seq x y z
N MET A 1 11.74 13.73 12.59
CA MET A 1 10.85 13.06 13.58
C MET A 1 11.66 12.45 14.72
N ARG A 2 11.48 12.89 15.98
CA ARG A 2 12.11 12.30 17.20
C ARG A 2 11.18 12.31 18.43
N ARG A 3 9.87 12.46 18.21
CA ARG A 3 8.85 12.47 19.26
C ARG A 3 8.58 11.05 19.76
N THR A 4 8.62 10.82 21.06
CA THR A 4 8.40 9.50 21.68
C THR A 4 6.92 9.12 21.76
N ASP A 5 6.04 10.11 21.72
CA ASP A 5 4.58 10.00 21.81
C ASP A 5 3.91 9.59 20.48
N ARG A 6 4.58 9.77 19.33
CA ARG A 6 4.04 9.41 18.01
C ARG A 6 5.07 8.68 17.15
N ARG A 7 4.72 7.48 16.67
CA ARG A 7 5.55 6.68 15.76
C ARG A 7 5.29 7.10 14.31
N PHE A 8 6.32 7.13 13.48
CA PHE A 8 6.18 7.38 12.05
C PHE A 8 5.50 6.19 11.37
N TYR A 9 4.41 6.45 10.65
CA TYR A 9 3.69 5.45 9.87
C TYR A 9 3.93 5.69 8.37
N PRO A 10 4.71 4.85 7.67
CA PRO A 10 5.14 5.11 6.30
C PRO A 10 4.03 4.93 5.25
N PHE A 11 2.83 4.48 5.64
CA PHE A 11 1.66 4.33 4.76
C PHE A 11 0.54 5.33 5.09
N ALA A 12 0.86 6.44 5.77
CA ALA A 12 -0.13 7.48 6.07
C ALA A 12 -0.53 8.25 4.79
N GLU A 13 -1.83 8.25 4.48
CA GLU A 13 -2.40 9.06 3.40
C GLU A 13 -2.78 10.48 3.86
N SER A 14 -2.85 10.71 5.17
CA SER A 14 -3.03 12.02 5.81
C SER A 14 -1.69 12.76 5.96
N THR A 15 -1.74 14.09 6.15
CA THR A 15 -0.57 14.91 6.44
C THR A 15 0.13 14.44 7.71
N VAL A 16 1.45 14.27 7.66
CA VAL A 16 2.23 13.87 8.85
C VAL A 16 2.20 15.02 9.87
N ASP A 17 1.92 14.68 11.12
CA ASP A 17 1.79 15.66 12.22
C ASP A 17 3.02 16.56 12.36
N GLY A 18 2.78 17.88 12.40
CA GLY A 18 3.82 18.91 12.42
C GLY A 18 4.53 19.17 11.08
N ILE A 19 4.05 18.60 9.96
CA ILE A 19 4.64 18.79 8.62
C ILE A 19 3.58 19.30 7.64
N ILE A 20 3.91 20.38 6.93
CA ILE A 20 3.07 20.97 5.90
C ILE A 20 3.26 20.18 4.60
N ALA A 21 2.16 19.71 4.00
CA ALA A 21 2.20 19.06 2.70
C ALA A 21 2.49 20.08 1.59
N GLY A 22 3.21 19.65 0.56
CA GLY A 22 3.57 20.50 -0.58
C GLY A 22 2.70 20.29 -1.81
N THR A 23 2.68 21.29 -2.69
CA THR A 23 2.26 21.20 -4.09
C THR A 23 3.46 21.55 -4.97
N VAL A 24 3.84 20.66 -5.89
CA VAL A 24 4.94 20.91 -6.84
C VAL A 24 4.40 20.88 -8.27
N LYS A 25 4.79 21.87 -9.08
CA LYS A 25 4.52 21.89 -10.52
C LYS A 25 5.84 21.98 -11.29
N ILE A 26 6.00 21.17 -12.33
CA ILE A 26 7.17 21.19 -13.22
C ILE A 26 6.71 21.26 -14.67
N THR A 27 7.08 22.32 -15.37
CA THR A 27 6.98 22.40 -16.84
C THR A 27 8.32 22.02 -17.43
N VAL A 28 8.34 21.03 -18.32
CA VAL A 28 9.50 20.71 -19.17
C VAL A 28 9.37 21.54 -20.45
N ILE A 29 10.28 22.49 -20.65
CA ILE A 29 10.22 23.45 -21.76
C ILE A 29 11.04 22.92 -22.93
N SER A 30 12.33 22.66 -22.72
CA SER A 30 13.23 22.18 -23.77
C SER A 30 14.37 21.30 -23.23
N GLY A 31 15.05 20.61 -24.15
CA GLY A 31 16.33 19.96 -23.91
C GLY A 31 17.46 20.62 -24.69
N GLN A 32 18.70 20.37 -24.26
CA GLN A 32 19.92 20.78 -24.94
C GLN A 32 20.92 19.61 -24.91
N PHE A 33 21.50 19.31 -26.07
CA PHE A 33 22.48 18.24 -26.31
C PHE A 33 22.09 16.87 -25.70
N LEU A 34 20.82 16.46 -25.83
CA LEU A 34 20.34 15.19 -25.26
C LEU A 34 20.91 13.97 -26.00
N THR A 35 20.93 14.00 -27.33
CA THR A 35 21.54 12.95 -28.16
C THR A 35 22.10 13.53 -29.45
N ASP A 36 23.20 12.96 -29.92
CA ASP A 36 23.88 13.29 -31.18
C ASP A 36 23.09 12.80 -32.41
N LYS A 37 22.17 11.86 -32.20
CA LYS A 37 21.38 11.23 -33.26
C LYS A 37 20.15 12.06 -33.64
N ARG A 38 19.78 12.00 -34.92
CA ARG A 38 18.46 12.43 -35.42
C ARG A 38 17.39 11.40 -35.08
N VAL A 39 17.01 11.32 -33.82
CA VAL A 39 15.91 10.51 -33.29
C VAL A 39 14.93 11.40 -32.53
N GLY A 40 13.69 10.96 -32.34
CA GLY A 40 12.80 11.63 -31.40
C GLY A 40 13.26 11.47 -29.95
N THR A 41 12.86 12.41 -29.08
CA THR A 41 13.12 12.34 -27.63
C THR A 41 11.88 12.70 -26.82
N TYR A 42 11.83 12.26 -25.56
CA TYR A 42 10.83 12.66 -24.58
C TYR A 42 11.42 12.66 -23.16
N VAL A 43 10.72 13.30 -22.23
CA VAL A 43 11.09 13.39 -20.81
C VAL A 43 9.97 12.79 -19.95
N GLU A 44 10.33 11.99 -18.96
CA GLU A 44 9.45 11.51 -17.89
C GLU A 44 9.80 12.23 -16.59
N VAL A 45 8.78 12.59 -15.79
CA VAL A 45 8.94 13.26 -14.49
C VAL A 45 8.23 12.44 -13.42
N GLU A 46 9.00 11.67 -12.65
CA GLU A 46 8.50 10.80 -11.60
C GLU A 46 8.73 11.42 -10.21
N MET A 47 7.88 11.09 -9.24
CA MET A 47 8.10 11.38 -7.82
C MET A 47 8.27 10.07 -7.04
N TYR A 48 9.21 10.07 -6.11
CA TYR A 48 9.54 8.99 -5.19
C TYR A 48 9.53 9.54 -3.76
N GLY A 49 9.03 8.79 -2.79
CA GLY A 49 8.99 9.24 -1.40
C GLY A 49 8.20 8.25 -0.54
N LEU A 50 7.20 8.74 0.19
CA LEU A 50 6.15 7.87 0.74
C LEU A 50 5.41 7.14 -0.40
N PRO A 51 4.75 6.00 -0.13
CA PRO A 51 3.86 5.35 -1.10
C PRO A 51 2.76 6.27 -1.62
N ALA A 52 2.20 7.14 -0.76
CA ALA A 52 1.21 8.15 -1.13
C ALA A 52 1.79 9.27 -2.03
N ASP A 53 3.10 9.55 -1.92
CA ASP A 53 3.80 10.57 -2.71
C ASP A 53 4.44 9.98 -4.00
N THR A 54 4.43 8.66 -4.15
CA THR A 54 5.16 7.98 -5.22
C THR A 54 4.31 7.91 -6.50
N VAL A 55 4.67 8.73 -7.47
CA VAL A 55 3.98 8.87 -8.76
C VAL A 55 4.96 8.52 -9.88
N ARG A 56 4.68 7.43 -10.62
CA ARG A 56 5.58 6.87 -11.65
C ARG A 56 4.87 6.73 -12.99
N LYS A 57 5.59 6.98 -14.09
CA LYS A 57 5.14 6.78 -15.49
C LYS A 57 3.85 7.49 -15.95
N THR A 58 3.19 8.29 -15.12
CA THR A 58 1.98 9.06 -15.49
C THR A 58 2.31 10.38 -16.19
N PHE A 59 3.45 11.00 -15.86
CA PHE A 59 3.87 12.30 -16.36
C PHE A 59 5.04 12.14 -17.34
N ARG A 60 4.72 12.24 -18.62
CA ARG A 60 5.63 12.12 -19.76
C ARG A 60 5.28 13.19 -20.80
N THR A 61 6.30 13.83 -21.38
CA THR A 61 6.13 14.79 -22.47
C THR A 61 5.73 14.10 -23.78
N LYS A 62 5.19 14.88 -24.72
CA LYS A 62 5.12 14.49 -26.13
C LYS A 62 6.52 14.12 -26.65
N VAL A 63 6.57 13.24 -27.64
CA VAL A 63 7.81 12.94 -28.36
C VAL A 63 8.05 14.02 -29.39
N VAL A 64 9.23 14.65 -29.38
CA VAL A 64 9.65 15.64 -30.38
C VAL A 64 10.47 14.90 -31.44
N PRO A 65 9.93 14.59 -32.63
CA PRO A 65 10.60 13.76 -33.62
C PRO A 65 11.79 14.48 -34.28
N ASN A 66 12.78 13.70 -34.73
CA ASN A 66 13.94 14.14 -35.53
C ASN A 66 14.87 15.21 -34.89
N ASN A 67 14.63 15.64 -33.65
CA ASN A 67 15.40 16.67 -32.96
C ASN A 67 15.95 16.16 -31.62
N GLY A 68 17.08 15.46 -31.68
CA GLY A 68 17.81 14.97 -30.50
C GLY A 68 18.69 16.02 -29.80
N ILE A 69 19.04 17.10 -30.51
CA ILE A 69 19.98 18.10 -30.00
C ILE A 69 19.25 19.14 -29.15
N ASN A 70 18.29 19.87 -29.71
CA ASN A 70 17.58 20.95 -29.00
C ASN A 70 16.05 20.79 -29.11
N PRO A 71 15.46 19.70 -28.57
CA PRO A 71 14.01 19.50 -28.57
C PRO A 71 13.30 20.56 -27.73
N VAL A 72 12.15 21.03 -28.20
CA VAL A 72 11.23 21.89 -27.45
C VAL A 72 9.94 21.10 -27.24
N TYR A 73 9.53 20.95 -25.99
CA TYR A 73 8.40 20.12 -25.58
C TYR A 73 7.13 20.95 -25.37
N ASP A 74 7.25 22.14 -24.77
CA ASP A 74 6.17 23.11 -24.48
C ASP A 74 4.86 22.44 -24.02
N ASP A 75 5.00 21.50 -23.08
CA ASP A 75 3.92 20.70 -22.53
C ASP A 75 3.29 21.33 -21.28
N GLU A 76 2.10 20.85 -20.90
CA GLU A 76 1.42 21.27 -19.67
C GLU A 76 2.26 20.98 -18.42
N PRO A 77 2.16 21.83 -17.36
CA PRO A 77 2.88 21.59 -16.11
C PRO A 77 2.44 20.29 -15.46
N PHE A 78 3.38 19.39 -15.17
CA PHE A 78 3.13 18.20 -14.35
C PHE A 78 2.86 18.63 -12.91
N VAL A 79 1.62 18.43 -12.43
CA VAL A 79 1.16 18.89 -11.11
C VAL A 79 1.08 17.74 -10.10
N PHE A 80 2.02 17.73 -9.16
CA PHE A 80 1.95 16.94 -7.94
C PHE A 80 1.11 17.72 -6.91
N LYS A 81 -0.21 17.51 -6.93
CA LYS A 81 -1.18 18.29 -6.14
C LYS A 81 -0.88 18.28 -4.63
N LYS A 82 -0.59 17.11 -4.07
CA LYS A 82 -0.41 16.86 -2.64
C LYS A 82 0.80 15.95 -2.43
N VAL A 83 1.82 16.47 -1.76
CA VAL A 83 3.01 15.75 -1.32
C VAL A 83 2.98 15.73 0.21
N VAL A 84 2.64 14.59 0.78
CA VAL A 84 2.42 14.35 2.21
C VAL A 84 3.68 14.61 3.05
N LEU A 85 4.86 14.23 2.54
CA LEU A 85 6.13 14.41 3.26
C LEU A 85 7.25 14.92 2.33
N PRO A 86 7.32 16.24 2.07
CA PRO A 86 8.34 16.85 1.22
C PRO A 86 9.79 16.47 1.60
N ASP A 87 10.07 16.29 2.90
CA ASP A 87 11.37 15.89 3.46
C ASP A 87 11.90 14.55 2.93
N LEU A 88 11.01 13.60 2.60
CA LEU A 88 11.38 12.31 2.00
C LEU A 88 11.08 12.25 0.50
N ALA A 89 10.43 13.27 -0.06
CA ALA A 89 10.07 13.31 -1.47
C ALA A 89 11.26 13.72 -2.34
N SER A 90 11.43 13.01 -3.45
CA SER A 90 12.48 13.21 -4.46
C SER A 90 11.88 13.09 -5.85
N ILE A 91 12.13 14.09 -6.70
CA ILE A 91 11.68 14.09 -8.09
C ILE A 91 12.81 13.58 -8.99
N ARG A 92 12.48 12.64 -9.87
CA ARG A 92 13.36 12.08 -10.89
C ARG A 92 12.88 12.55 -12.26
N ILE A 93 13.66 13.41 -12.90
CA ILE A 93 13.47 13.82 -14.30
C ILE A 93 14.38 12.95 -15.16
N ALA A 94 13.85 12.26 -16.16
CA ALA A 94 14.59 11.33 -17.01
C ALA A 94 14.27 11.54 -18.50
N ALA A 95 15.31 11.66 -19.33
CA ALA A 95 15.20 11.78 -20.77
C ALA A 95 15.43 10.43 -21.46
N TYR A 96 14.66 10.20 -22.53
CA TYR A 96 14.67 8.97 -23.32
C TYR A 96 14.64 9.29 -24.82
N GLU A 97 15.24 8.42 -25.62
CA GLU A 97 15.02 8.36 -27.06
C GLU A 97 13.62 7.75 -27.34
N GLU A 98 13.03 8.11 -28.48
CA GLU A 98 11.80 7.51 -29.04
C GLU A 98 11.89 5.97 -29.17
N SER A 99 13.11 5.44 -29.36
CA SER A 99 13.44 4.01 -29.33
C SER A 99 13.22 3.31 -27.97
N GLY A 100 12.91 4.07 -26.92
CA GLY A 100 12.87 3.60 -25.54
C GLY A 100 14.25 3.55 -24.87
N LYS A 101 15.34 3.82 -25.60
CA LYS A 101 16.69 3.88 -25.03
C LYS A 101 16.80 5.05 -24.04
N PHE A 102 17.34 4.76 -22.86
CA PHE A 102 17.65 5.76 -21.85
C PHE A 102 18.76 6.71 -22.33
N ILE A 103 18.61 8.01 -22.04
CA ILE A 103 19.62 9.04 -22.29
C ILE A 103 20.31 9.40 -20.97
N GLY A 104 19.54 9.92 -20.02
CA GLY A 104 20.07 10.47 -18.79
C GLY A 104 18.98 10.90 -17.82
N HIS A 105 19.31 10.99 -16.53
CA HIS A 105 18.35 11.39 -15.49
C HIS A 105 18.96 12.35 -14.47
N ARG A 106 18.12 13.03 -13.71
CA ARG A 106 18.48 13.78 -12.51
C ARG A 106 17.46 13.50 -11.41
N ILE A 107 17.96 13.18 -10.22
CA ILE A 107 17.16 13.14 -9.00
C ILE A 107 17.41 14.43 -8.22
N LEU A 108 16.35 15.06 -7.73
CA LEU A 108 16.35 16.30 -6.94
C LEU A 108 15.42 16.13 -5.71
N PRO A 109 15.87 16.36 -4.46
CA PRO A 109 15.00 16.31 -3.29
C PRO A 109 14.03 17.51 -3.29
N VAL A 110 12.78 17.31 -2.90
CA VAL A 110 11.74 18.36 -2.98
C VAL A 110 12.07 19.57 -2.11
N VAL A 111 12.60 19.37 -0.90
CA VAL A 111 13.09 20.45 -0.01
C VAL A 111 14.18 21.31 -0.66
N GLY A 112 14.94 20.76 -1.62
CA GLY A 112 15.99 21.48 -2.35
C GLY A 112 15.51 22.19 -3.63
N LEU A 113 14.22 22.11 -3.98
CA LEU A 113 13.69 22.71 -5.20
C LEU A 113 13.43 24.22 -5.02
N CYS A 114 14.36 25.03 -5.52
CA CYS A 114 14.13 26.46 -5.70
C CYS A 114 13.15 26.71 -6.85
N PRO A 115 12.07 27.50 -6.66
CA PRO A 115 11.19 27.90 -7.75
C PRO A 115 11.87 28.74 -8.85
N GLY A 116 11.20 28.83 -10.00
CA GLY A 116 11.61 29.58 -11.18
C GLY A 116 12.22 28.72 -12.29
N TYR A 117 12.75 29.39 -13.31
CA TYR A 117 13.39 28.76 -14.47
C TYR A 117 14.79 28.23 -14.11
N ARG A 118 15.09 26.99 -14.49
CA ARG A 118 16.35 26.30 -14.18
C ARG A 118 16.80 25.40 -15.33
N HIS A 119 18.10 25.42 -15.63
CA HIS A 119 18.75 24.33 -16.37
C HIS A 119 19.13 23.20 -15.40
N VAL A 120 18.86 21.97 -15.82
CA VAL A 120 19.10 20.76 -15.03
C VAL A 120 19.96 19.79 -15.84
N SER A 121 21.24 19.68 -15.47
CA SER A 121 22.19 18.74 -16.09
C SER A 121 21.83 17.29 -15.76
N LEU A 122 21.83 16.44 -16.79
CA LEU A 122 21.53 15.02 -16.67
C LEU A 122 22.76 14.19 -16.25
N ARG A 123 22.50 12.95 -15.82
CA ARG A 123 23.49 11.95 -15.42
C ARG A 123 23.19 10.60 -16.03
N THR A 124 24.21 9.78 -16.23
CA THR A 124 24.07 8.40 -16.70
C THR A 124 23.35 7.52 -15.67
N GLU A 125 23.02 6.28 -16.03
CA GLU A 125 22.40 5.30 -15.11
C GLU A 125 23.25 5.08 -13.85
N ILE A 126 24.59 5.05 -14.01
CA ILE A 126 25.58 4.96 -12.92
C ILE A 126 25.89 6.31 -12.25
N GLY A 127 25.10 7.35 -12.48
CA GLY A 127 25.17 8.64 -11.80
C GLY A 127 26.33 9.56 -12.21
N GLN A 128 27.12 9.22 -13.24
CA GLN A 128 28.16 10.11 -13.76
C GLN A 128 27.53 11.31 -14.49
N PRO A 129 28.08 12.54 -14.40
CA PRO A 129 27.62 13.69 -15.19
C PRO A 129 27.65 13.41 -16.69
N LEU A 130 26.56 13.69 -17.39
CA LEU A 130 26.58 13.75 -18.85
C LEU A 130 27.10 15.14 -19.27
N PRO A 131 28.12 15.23 -20.15
CA PRO A 131 28.56 16.51 -20.69
C PRO A 131 27.46 17.10 -21.59
N LEU A 132 27.25 18.41 -21.50
CA LEU A 132 26.31 19.23 -22.30
C LEU A 132 24.81 18.90 -22.17
N ALA A 133 24.42 17.65 -21.87
CA ALA A 133 23.03 17.23 -21.78
C ALA A 133 22.29 17.91 -20.60
N THR A 134 21.42 18.88 -20.91
CA THR A 134 20.57 19.56 -19.92
C THR A 134 19.11 19.64 -20.35
N LEU A 135 18.22 19.79 -19.37
CA LEU A 135 16.81 20.15 -19.57
C LEU A 135 16.55 21.53 -19.00
N PHE A 136 15.78 22.35 -19.72
CA PHE A 136 15.29 23.64 -19.25
C PHE A 136 13.86 23.48 -18.70
N LEU A 137 13.70 23.77 -17.42
CA LEU A 137 12.47 23.54 -16.66
C LEU A 137 11.99 24.85 -16.01
N ASN A 138 10.68 25.00 -15.85
CA ASN A 138 10.10 25.92 -14.86
C ASN A 138 9.60 25.10 -13.67
N VAL A 139 10.05 25.45 -12.46
CA VAL A 139 9.67 24.77 -11.21
C VAL A 139 8.84 25.72 -10.36
N VAL A 140 7.69 25.26 -9.86
CA VAL A 140 6.87 26.02 -8.90
C VAL A 140 6.59 25.14 -7.71
N VAL A 141 7.04 25.58 -6.53
CA VAL A 141 6.74 24.95 -5.24
C VAL A 141 5.78 25.87 -4.48
N LYS A 142 4.75 25.31 -3.88
CA LYS A 142 3.77 25.97 -2.99
C LYS A 142 3.38 25.01 -1.87
N ASP A 143 2.74 25.51 -0.83
CA ASP A 143 2.08 24.67 0.17
C ASP A 143 0.78 24.06 -0.40
N TYR A 144 0.41 22.88 0.10
CA TYR A 144 -0.84 22.22 -0.25
C TYR A 144 -2.03 22.87 0.47
N VAL A 145 -2.91 23.49 -0.30
CA VAL A 145 -4.21 24.00 0.16
C VAL A 145 -5.30 23.06 -0.36
N PRO A 146 -6.19 22.52 0.50
CA PRO A 146 -7.36 21.76 0.04
C PRO A 146 -8.28 22.63 -0.83
N ASP A 147 -8.87 22.04 -1.88
CA ASP A 147 -9.59 22.80 -2.92
C ASP A 147 -10.72 23.71 -2.35
N GLY A 148 -11.34 23.34 -1.23
CA GLY A 148 -12.37 24.13 -0.52
C GLY A 148 -11.88 25.29 0.36
N LEU A 149 -10.56 25.52 0.48
CA LEU A 149 -9.95 26.65 1.21
C LEU A 149 -9.05 27.52 0.31
N SER A 150 -9.07 27.29 -1.00
CA SER A 150 -8.28 28.01 -2.01
C SER A 150 -8.43 29.53 -1.91
N ASP A 151 -9.68 30.01 -1.95
CA ASP A 151 -10.01 31.44 -1.94
C ASP A 151 -9.58 32.14 -0.64
N PHE A 152 -9.73 31.45 0.50
CA PHE A 152 -9.27 31.92 1.82
C PHE A 152 -7.74 32.00 1.89
N ALA A 153 -7.04 31.00 1.34
CA ALA A 153 -5.58 31.02 1.27
C ALA A 153 -5.05 32.11 0.31
N GLU A 154 -5.73 32.39 -0.80
CA GLU A 154 -5.35 33.52 -1.67
C GLU A 154 -5.58 34.87 -0.97
N ALA A 155 -6.69 35.02 -0.25
CA ALA A 155 -6.98 36.22 0.54
C ALA A 155 -5.93 36.47 1.64
N LEU A 156 -5.50 35.42 2.35
CA LEU A 156 -4.42 35.50 3.34
C LEU A 156 -3.04 35.76 2.71
N ALA A 157 -2.77 35.21 1.52
CA ALA A 157 -1.51 35.42 0.82
C ALA A 157 -1.38 36.83 0.22
N ASN A 158 -2.50 37.46 -0.14
CA ASN A 158 -2.53 38.79 -0.77
C ASN A 158 -3.63 39.69 -0.16
N PRO A 159 -3.53 40.08 1.13
CA PRO A 159 -4.62 40.78 1.83
C PRO A 159 -4.97 42.14 1.20
N ILE A 160 -3.97 42.87 0.68
CA ILE A 160 -4.16 44.15 -0.01
C ILE A 160 -4.95 43.96 -1.32
N LYS A 161 -4.65 42.90 -2.09
CA LYS A 161 -5.40 42.55 -3.31
C LYS A 161 -6.86 42.29 -2.95
N TYR A 162 -7.09 41.40 -1.97
CA TYR A 162 -8.42 41.01 -1.52
C TYR A 162 -9.27 42.21 -1.07
N GLN A 163 -8.69 43.11 -0.26
CA GLN A 163 -9.37 44.36 0.13
C GLN A 163 -9.71 45.23 -1.09
N SER A 164 -8.78 45.45 -2.02
CA SER A 164 -9.05 46.27 -3.22
C SER A 164 -10.09 45.64 -4.16
N ASP A 165 -10.13 44.31 -4.27
CA ASP A 165 -11.07 43.60 -5.14
C ASP A 165 -12.47 43.53 -4.51
N LEU A 166 -12.55 43.47 -3.17
CA LEU A 166 -13.79 43.63 -2.42
C LEU A 166 -14.33 45.06 -2.52
N GLU A 167 -13.45 46.08 -2.41
CA GLU A 167 -13.82 47.49 -2.59
C GLU A 167 -14.32 47.78 -4.01
N LYS A 168 -13.60 47.34 -5.06
CA LYS A 168 -14.06 47.44 -6.46
C LYS A 168 -15.42 46.80 -6.66
N ARG A 169 -15.65 45.63 -6.05
CA ARG A 169 -16.94 44.92 -6.13
C ARG A 169 -18.06 45.70 -5.41
N ALA A 170 -17.76 46.34 -4.28
CA ALA A 170 -18.72 47.21 -3.60
C ALA A 170 -19.03 48.46 -4.42
N GLN A 171 -18.02 49.12 -5.01
CA GLN A 171 -18.19 50.26 -5.92
C GLN A 171 -19.02 49.89 -7.17
N GLN A 172 -18.75 48.74 -7.79
CA GLN A 172 -19.54 48.24 -8.93
C GLN A 172 -20.98 47.91 -8.57
N LEU A 173 -21.24 47.41 -7.35
CA LEU A 173 -22.60 47.17 -6.86
C LEU A 173 -23.33 48.47 -6.55
N ALA A 174 -22.66 49.47 -5.94
CA ALA A 174 -23.24 50.78 -5.65
C ALA A 174 -23.73 51.49 -6.94
N VAL A 175 -22.88 51.52 -7.98
CA VAL A 175 -23.23 52.09 -9.30
C VAL A 175 -24.43 51.37 -9.95
N LEU A 176 -24.66 50.08 -9.62
CA LEU A 176 -25.82 49.32 -10.11
C LEU A 176 -27.08 49.49 -9.23
N THR A 177 -26.97 50.11 -8.04
CA THR A 177 -28.11 50.40 -7.15
C THR A 177 -28.54 51.87 -7.19
N ASP A 178 -27.64 52.80 -7.51
CA ASP A 178 -27.94 54.24 -7.62
C ASP A 178 -29.02 54.52 -8.70
N ASP A 179 -29.11 53.69 -9.75
CA ASP A 179 -30.15 53.77 -10.79
C ASP A 179 -31.55 53.29 -10.31
N THR A 180 -31.73 52.90 -9.04
CA THR A 180 -32.98 52.28 -8.53
C THR A 180 -33.68 52.94 -7.36
N GLU A 181 -33.16 54.02 -6.76
CA GLU A 181 -33.88 54.79 -5.72
C GLU A 181 -34.14 56.24 -6.16
N PRO A 182 -35.40 56.72 -6.14
CA PRO A 182 -35.71 58.13 -6.41
C PRO A 182 -35.32 59.00 -5.21
N PRO A 183 -34.78 60.22 -5.43
CA PRO A 183 -34.31 61.06 -4.33
C PRO A 183 -35.46 61.76 -3.61
N GLU A 184 -35.91 61.23 -2.47
CA GLU A 184 -36.49 62.06 -1.41
C GLU A 184 -35.36 62.52 -0.48
N GLY A 185 -35.03 63.81 -0.57
CA GLY A 185 -33.85 64.35 0.12
C GLY A 185 -34.10 64.68 1.59
N ASN A 186 -33.00 64.72 2.35
CA ASN A 186 -32.69 65.83 3.23
C ASN A 186 -31.17 65.96 3.34
N GLU A 187 -30.65 67.16 3.08
CA GLU A 187 -29.26 67.50 3.40
C GLU A 187 -29.19 67.85 4.88
N ASP A 188 -28.51 67.03 5.71
CA ASP A 188 -27.81 67.54 6.90
C ASP A 188 -26.85 66.51 7.52
N GLN A 189 -25.94 67.01 8.37
CA GLN A 189 -25.01 66.24 9.22
C GLN A 189 -24.00 65.31 8.49
N LYS A 190 -22.92 65.93 8.00
CA LYS A 190 -21.58 65.33 8.13
C LYS A 190 -21.16 65.24 9.61
N ASP A 191 -20.10 64.47 9.87
CA ASP A 191 -19.32 64.43 11.11
C ASP A 191 -19.94 63.79 12.37
N SER A 192 -20.28 62.49 12.33
CA SER A 192 -20.41 61.69 13.57
C SER A 192 -20.05 60.18 13.53
N LEU A 193 -19.88 59.52 12.37
CA LEU A 193 -19.89 58.04 12.28
C LEU A 193 -18.56 57.31 11.96
N THR A 194 -17.40 57.97 12.01
CA THR A 194 -16.08 57.34 11.72
C THR A 194 -15.39 56.66 12.91
N LYS A 195 -16.12 56.35 14.00
CA LYS A 195 -15.55 55.71 15.21
C LYS A 195 -16.31 54.48 15.76
N ALA A 196 -17.40 54.04 15.13
CA ALA A 196 -18.18 52.89 15.61
C ALA A 196 -17.68 51.52 15.09
N ALA A 197 -17.09 51.47 13.89
CA ALA A 197 -16.86 50.22 13.15
C ALA A 197 -15.68 49.33 13.66
N CYS A 198 -14.92 49.76 14.66
CA CYS A 198 -13.65 49.09 15.03
C CYS A 198 -13.75 48.06 16.18
N ASN A 199 -14.90 47.92 16.86
CA ASN A 199 -14.99 47.14 18.11
C ASN A 199 -15.78 45.82 18.03
N GLU A 200 -16.49 45.51 16.94
CA GLU A 200 -17.33 44.29 16.88
C GLU A 200 -16.64 43.03 16.31
N MET A 201 -15.42 43.15 15.78
CA MET A 201 -14.68 42.01 15.21
C MET A 201 -13.91 41.17 16.25
N ALA A 202 -14.20 41.33 17.55
CA ALA A 202 -13.51 40.62 18.64
C ALA A 202 -14.19 39.30 19.08
N ASN A 203 -15.51 39.15 18.87
CA ASN A 203 -16.31 38.05 19.45
C ASN A 203 -16.83 37.00 18.43
N ALA A 204 -16.52 37.14 17.14
CA ALA A 204 -17.07 36.27 16.08
C ALA A 204 -16.35 34.91 15.91
N VAL A 205 -15.42 34.54 16.81
CA VAL A 205 -14.51 33.39 16.64
C VAL A 205 -15.14 32.04 17.05
N ALA A 206 -16.33 32.03 17.68
CA ALA A 206 -16.90 30.86 18.33
C ALA A 206 -18.03 30.12 17.57
N ALA A 207 -18.52 30.64 16.44
CA ALA A 207 -19.81 30.21 15.85
C ALA A 207 -19.82 30.04 14.31
N ALA A 208 -18.67 29.75 13.69
CA ALA A 208 -18.53 29.62 12.23
C ALA A 208 -18.21 28.17 11.78
N ALA A 209 -18.97 27.20 12.28
CA ALA A 209 -19.05 25.85 11.73
C ALA A 209 -20.50 25.52 11.35
N VAL A 210 -20.68 24.64 10.35
CA VAL A 210 -21.98 24.13 9.85
C VAL A 210 -22.76 25.08 8.92
N THR A 211 -22.56 24.89 7.60
CA THR A 211 -23.45 25.29 6.47
C THR A 211 -23.67 26.81 6.24
N THR A 212 -24.14 27.30 5.08
CA THR A 212 -24.90 26.67 3.97
C THR A 212 -24.57 27.31 2.60
N THR A 213 -24.99 26.65 1.51
CA THR A 213 -24.95 27.18 0.14
C THR A 213 -26.29 27.78 -0.32
N ASN A 214 -26.23 28.58 -1.39
CA ASN A 214 -27.32 28.99 -2.29
C ASN A 214 -28.39 29.97 -1.78
N GLY A 215 -29.16 30.52 -2.74
CA GLY A 215 -29.94 31.75 -2.56
C GLY A 215 -31.47 31.62 -2.55
N SER A 216 -32.11 32.81 -2.58
CA SER A 216 -33.54 33.16 -2.47
C SER A 216 -34.54 32.44 -3.42
N PRO A 217 -35.89 32.58 -3.22
CA PRO A 217 -36.59 33.42 -2.24
C PRO A 217 -37.80 32.80 -1.45
N THR A 218 -38.09 33.43 -0.30
CA THR A 218 -39.35 33.59 0.48
C THR A 218 -40.65 32.80 0.17
N PRO A 219 -41.39 32.45 1.24
CA PRO A 219 -42.84 32.71 1.32
C PRO A 219 -43.29 33.55 2.55
N ARG A 220 -44.59 33.87 2.65
CA ARG A 220 -45.21 34.90 3.53
C ARG A 220 -45.84 34.33 4.84
N LYS A 221 -46.07 35.20 5.84
CA LYS A 221 -46.54 34.87 7.21
C LYS A 221 -48.07 34.80 7.41
N SER A 222 -48.54 33.90 8.30
CA SER A 222 -49.74 34.02 9.16
C SER A 222 -49.75 32.85 10.19
N ILE A 223 -49.46 33.06 11.49
CA ILE A 223 -50.35 33.46 12.62
C ILE A 223 -51.10 32.24 13.26
N PRO A 224 -51.23 32.13 14.62
CA PRO A 224 -51.32 30.82 15.28
C PRO A 224 -52.56 30.55 16.18
N THR A 225 -52.84 29.27 16.37
CA THR A 225 -53.65 28.64 17.46
C THR A 225 -53.28 27.14 17.49
N GLY A 226 -53.34 26.40 18.60
CA GLY A 226 -53.63 26.71 20.00
C GLY A 226 -53.37 25.44 20.85
N SER A 227 -53.09 25.57 22.14
CA SER A 227 -52.70 24.44 23.01
C SER A 227 -53.85 23.50 23.37
N MET A 228 -53.57 22.19 23.53
CA MET A 228 -54.04 21.42 24.69
C MET A 228 -53.17 20.18 24.95
N SER A 229 -53.05 19.81 26.22
CA SER A 229 -52.26 18.69 26.75
C SER A 229 -53.04 17.98 27.86
N VAL A 230 -53.10 16.65 27.86
CA VAL A 230 -53.44 15.80 29.02
C VAL A 230 -52.69 14.47 28.87
N ASP A 231 -52.43 13.77 29.97
CA ASP A 231 -51.56 12.58 30.07
C ASP A 231 -52.06 11.61 31.18
N ILE A 232 -51.55 10.36 31.18
CA ILE A 232 -51.57 9.31 32.24
C ILE A 232 -52.89 8.54 32.54
N GLN A 233 -52.77 7.19 32.63
CA GLN A 233 -53.38 6.18 33.55
C GLN A 233 -53.84 4.86 32.85
N ASP A 234 -53.65 3.63 33.35
CA ASP A 234 -52.73 3.05 34.39
C ASP A 234 -52.74 1.47 34.34
N SER A 235 -51.68 0.81 34.85
CA SER A 235 -51.63 -0.56 35.47
C SER A 235 -51.90 -1.85 34.61
N GLU A 236 -51.46 -3.10 34.93
CA GLU A 236 -50.89 -3.78 36.14
C GLU A 236 -49.73 -4.82 35.86
N LEU A 237 -48.82 -5.02 36.83
CA LEU A 237 -48.10 -6.24 37.37
C LEU A 237 -47.48 -7.35 36.42
N ILE A 238 -46.20 -7.83 36.49
CA ILE A 238 -45.26 -8.34 37.56
C ILE A 238 -45.61 -9.78 38.06
N PRO A 239 -44.69 -10.76 38.38
CA PRO A 239 -43.19 -10.84 38.43
C PRO A 239 -42.57 -11.90 37.44
N VAL A 240 -41.26 -12.18 37.24
CA VAL A 240 -39.97 -12.26 38.01
C VAL A 240 -39.72 -13.54 38.84
N ILE A 241 -38.84 -14.45 38.34
CA ILE A 241 -37.93 -15.38 39.08
C ILE A 241 -36.62 -15.55 38.24
N ALA A 242 -35.47 -15.87 38.86
CA ALA A 242 -34.15 -15.97 38.20
C ALA A 242 -33.27 -17.13 38.71
N ALA A 243 -32.11 -17.33 38.03
CA ALA A 243 -30.99 -18.25 38.35
C ALA A 243 -31.26 -19.77 38.15
N ALA A 244 -30.27 -20.67 38.00
CA ALA A 244 -28.80 -20.56 38.04
C ALA A 244 -28.09 -21.61 37.12
N ALA A 245 -26.76 -21.48 36.95
CA ALA A 245 -25.67 -22.50 36.97
C ALA A 245 -25.93 -23.99 36.55
N VAL A 246 -24.98 -24.80 36.01
CA VAL A 246 -23.50 -24.77 35.96
C VAL A 246 -22.93 -25.68 34.81
N SER A 247 -21.65 -25.44 34.45
CA SER A 247 -20.60 -26.44 34.10
C SER A 247 -20.73 -27.52 32.98
N SER A 248 -19.94 -27.27 31.91
CA SER A 248 -18.77 -28.09 31.46
C SER A 248 -18.86 -29.39 30.62
N THR A 249 -17.95 -29.42 29.62
CA THR A 249 -17.07 -30.53 29.13
C THR A 249 -17.49 -31.56 28.06
N THR A 250 -16.65 -31.58 27.02
CA THR A 250 -16.05 -32.73 26.28
C THR A 250 -16.74 -33.46 25.09
N THR A 251 -15.84 -33.91 24.19
CA THR A 251 -15.94 -34.99 23.16
C THR A 251 -16.85 -34.84 21.94
N ALA A 252 -16.20 -34.72 20.78
CA ALA A 252 -16.59 -35.34 19.50
C ALA A 252 -15.81 -36.69 19.36
N PRO A 253 -15.90 -37.48 18.25
CA PRO A 253 -16.75 -37.37 17.04
C PRO A 253 -17.49 -38.68 16.68
N ILE A 254 -18.22 -38.71 15.55
CA ILE A 254 -18.46 -39.90 14.68
C ILE A 254 -18.99 -39.44 13.28
N VAL A 255 -19.09 -40.33 12.29
CA VAL A 255 -19.05 -40.01 10.84
C VAL A 255 -20.24 -40.62 10.05
N GLY A 256 -20.74 -39.90 9.03
CA GLY A 256 -21.62 -40.41 7.96
C GLY A 256 -23.15 -40.21 8.16
N ASP A 257 -24.00 -40.25 7.12
CA ASP A 257 -23.73 -40.20 5.67
C ASP A 257 -24.98 -39.78 4.83
N VAL A 258 -24.74 -39.23 3.62
CA VAL A 258 -25.58 -39.18 2.39
C VAL A 258 -27.14 -38.95 2.41
N ASN A 259 -27.53 -37.77 1.87
CA ASN A 259 -28.66 -37.43 0.95
C ASN A 259 -30.19 -37.49 1.29
N SER A 260 -30.85 -36.41 0.81
CA SER A 260 -32.16 -36.31 0.09
C SER A 260 -33.45 -35.80 0.78
N CYS A 261 -33.86 -34.60 0.33
CA CYS A 261 -35.19 -33.95 0.21
C CYS A 261 -36.46 -34.58 0.84
N ASN A 262 -37.42 -33.79 1.40
CA ASN A 262 -38.14 -32.71 0.70
C ASN A 262 -38.86 -31.69 1.60
N LYS A 263 -39.03 -30.47 1.05
CA LYS A 263 -40.02 -29.39 1.32
C LYS A 263 -40.99 -29.51 2.51
N LEU A 264 -41.03 -28.42 3.29
CA LEU A 264 -42.21 -27.53 3.34
C LEU A 264 -41.76 -26.08 3.59
N ASN A 265 -42.59 -25.09 3.21
CA ASN A 265 -42.18 -23.68 3.14
C ASN A 265 -42.61 -22.88 4.38
N GLU A 266 -41.68 -22.15 4.98
CA GLU A 266 -41.96 -20.81 5.52
C GLU A 266 -40.99 -19.82 4.87
N VAL A 267 -41.51 -18.76 4.26
CA VAL A 267 -40.68 -17.71 3.65
C VAL A 267 -40.41 -16.63 4.69
N LYS A 268 -39.31 -16.79 5.44
CA LYS A 268 -38.59 -15.68 6.04
C LYS A 268 -37.40 -15.37 5.16
N GLU A 269 -37.38 -14.20 4.53
CA GLU A 269 -36.19 -13.69 3.84
C GLU A 269 -35.18 -13.16 4.86
N GLU A 270 -34.58 -14.08 5.63
CA GLU A 270 -33.33 -13.82 6.32
C GLU A 270 -32.23 -13.69 5.24
N LYS A 271 -32.04 -12.45 4.76
CA LYS A 271 -30.98 -12.10 3.81
C LYS A 271 -29.63 -12.46 4.41
N GLU A 272 -29.06 -13.58 3.96
CA GLU A 272 -27.81 -14.16 4.44
C GLU A 272 -26.74 -13.08 4.67
N GLU A 273 -26.26 -13.00 5.91
CA GLU A 273 -25.22 -12.04 6.25
C GLU A 273 -23.88 -12.54 5.71
N LEU A 274 -23.26 -11.75 4.82
CA LEU A 274 -22.00 -12.12 4.16
C LEU A 274 -20.85 -12.05 5.17
N ILE A 275 -20.62 -13.17 5.87
CA ILE A 275 -19.51 -13.36 6.81
C ILE A 275 -18.22 -13.67 6.02
N ALA A 276 -17.08 -13.13 6.48
CA ALA A 276 -15.77 -13.40 5.89
C ALA A 276 -15.42 -14.90 5.87
N GLU A 277 -14.73 -15.36 4.82
CA GLU A 277 -14.31 -16.76 4.73
C GLU A 277 -13.29 -17.11 5.84
N PRO A 278 -13.52 -18.17 6.65
CA PRO A 278 -12.63 -18.51 7.75
C PRO A 278 -11.27 -19.03 7.26
N LEU A 279 -10.22 -18.74 8.03
CA LEU A 279 -8.82 -18.97 7.66
C LEU A 279 -8.51 -20.43 7.31
N GLU A 280 -9.20 -21.38 7.94
CA GLU A 280 -9.08 -22.81 7.69
C GLU A 280 -9.37 -23.16 6.23
N ARG A 281 -10.45 -22.61 5.64
CA ARG A 281 -10.81 -22.84 4.23
C ARG A 281 -9.77 -22.26 3.26
N ILE A 282 -9.18 -21.13 3.62
CA ILE A 282 -8.13 -20.46 2.85
C ILE A 282 -6.84 -21.30 2.85
N LEU A 283 -6.48 -21.90 3.99
CA LEU A 283 -5.32 -22.78 4.11
C LEU A 283 -5.54 -24.17 3.49
N ASP A 284 -6.77 -24.67 3.48
CA ASP A 284 -7.16 -25.92 2.82
C ASP A 284 -7.29 -25.81 1.31
N ASN A 285 -7.30 -24.59 0.76
CA ASN A 285 -7.46 -24.33 -0.67
C ASN A 285 -6.47 -25.13 -1.53
N LYS A 286 -6.94 -25.63 -2.69
CA LYS A 286 -6.17 -26.46 -3.62
C LYS A 286 -4.75 -25.92 -3.88
N LEU A 287 -4.60 -24.62 -4.12
CA LEU A 287 -3.31 -24.00 -4.44
C LEU A 287 -2.30 -24.05 -3.28
N VAL A 288 -2.78 -23.88 -2.05
CA VAL A 288 -1.98 -23.95 -0.82
C VAL A 288 -1.60 -25.40 -0.54
N ARG A 289 -2.57 -26.32 -0.67
CA ARG A 289 -2.38 -27.76 -0.50
C ARG A 289 -1.39 -28.34 -1.51
N GLU A 290 -1.49 -27.93 -2.78
CA GLU A 290 -0.55 -28.32 -3.84
C GLU A 290 0.89 -27.94 -3.48
N LYS A 291 1.12 -26.71 -3.01
CA LYS A 291 2.45 -26.24 -2.57
C LYS A 291 2.99 -26.99 -1.35
N ARG A 292 2.14 -27.42 -0.41
CA ARG A 292 2.54 -28.33 0.68
C ARG A 292 3.03 -29.67 0.13
N THR A 293 2.26 -30.33 -0.74
CA THR A 293 2.68 -31.62 -1.33
C THR A 293 3.92 -31.52 -2.24
N GLU A 294 4.20 -30.33 -2.81
CA GLU A 294 5.42 -30.08 -3.58
C GLU A 294 6.66 -29.99 -2.66
N LEU A 295 6.53 -29.37 -1.47
CA LEU A 295 7.58 -29.36 -0.45
C LEU A 295 7.91 -30.80 0.00
N ASP A 296 6.90 -31.60 0.35
CA ASP A 296 7.10 -32.96 0.85
C ASP A 296 7.90 -33.82 -0.15
N LYS A 297 7.55 -33.74 -1.44
CA LYS A 297 8.27 -34.43 -2.52
C LYS A 297 9.72 -33.99 -2.63
N LYS A 298 10.03 -32.70 -2.42
CA LYS A 298 11.41 -32.17 -2.48
C LYS A 298 12.22 -32.48 -1.22
N LEU A 299 11.60 -32.47 -0.02
CA LEU A 299 12.24 -32.93 1.22
C LEU A 299 12.62 -34.40 1.13
N GLU A 300 11.73 -35.25 0.61
CA GLU A 300 11.99 -36.68 0.45
C GLU A 300 13.10 -36.94 -0.59
N ALA A 301 13.12 -36.17 -1.68
CA ALA A 301 14.23 -36.21 -2.64
C ALA A 301 15.57 -35.72 -2.03
N LEU A 302 15.54 -34.75 -1.11
CA LEU A 302 16.73 -34.25 -0.42
C LEU A 302 17.29 -35.28 0.58
N ARG A 303 16.43 -35.92 1.39
CA ARG A 303 16.79 -37.02 2.29
C ARG A 303 17.46 -38.17 1.53
N LYS A 304 16.88 -38.58 0.40
CA LYS A 304 17.46 -39.59 -0.50
C LYS A 304 18.80 -39.19 -1.14
N LYS A 305 19.13 -37.89 -1.22
CA LYS A 305 20.47 -37.40 -1.63
C LYS A 305 21.46 -37.42 -0.47
N HIS A 306 21.05 -37.01 0.74
CA HIS A 306 21.90 -37.03 1.94
C HIS A 306 22.33 -38.45 2.31
N GLU A 307 21.39 -39.41 2.36
CA GLU A 307 21.73 -40.79 2.72
C GLU A 307 22.71 -41.42 1.71
N LYS A 308 22.58 -41.10 0.41
CA LYS A 308 23.56 -41.52 -0.62
C LYS A 308 24.95 -40.92 -0.39
N LYS A 309 25.05 -39.62 -0.04
CA LYS A 309 26.34 -38.97 0.31
C LYS A 309 26.96 -39.61 1.57
N LYS A 310 26.16 -39.82 2.61
CA LYS A 310 26.53 -40.43 3.89
C LYS A 310 27.02 -41.87 3.72
N MET A 311 26.31 -42.68 2.94
CA MET A 311 26.74 -44.04 2.58
C MET A 311 28.06 -44.04 1.81
N SER A 312 28.25 -43.14 0.82
CA SER A 312 29.49 -43.06 0.04
C SER A 312 30.74 -42.82 0.92
N VAL A 313 30.68 -41.86 1.86
CA VAL A 313 31.79 -41.59 2.79
C VAL A 313 31.96 -42.72 3.82
N THR A 314 30.87 -43.39 4.22
CA THR A 314 30.93 -44.53 5.14
C THR A 314 31.58 -45.76 4.49
N THR A 315 31.32 -46.03 3.21
CA THR A 315 31.96 -47.14 2.47
C THR A 315 33.46 -46.90 2.22
N GLN A 316 33.90 -45.64 2.03
CA GLN A 316 35.33 -45.32 1.98
C GLN A 316 36.06 -45.69 3.30
N LYS A 317 35.38 -45.63 4.45
CA LYS A 317 35.96 -46.05 5.73
C LYS A 317 36.23 -47.55 5.80
N SER A 318 35.46 -48.40 5.11
CA SER A 318 35.65 -49.86 5.14
C SER A 318 36.69 -50.38 4.14
N SER A 319 36.88 -49.72 2.99
CA SER A 319 38.00 -50.02 2.08
C SER A 319 39.35 -49.71 2.74
N ASP A 320 39.50 -48.52 3.34
CA ASP A 320 40.75 -48.09 3.96
C ASP A 320 41.17 -48.98 5.15
N PHE A 321 40.19 -49.56 5.85
CA PHE A 321 40.44 -50.46 6.99
C PHE A 321 40.77 -51.90 6.58
N SER A 322 40.26 -52.40 5.46
CA SER A 322 40.64 -53.74 4.97
C SER A 322 42.06 -53.72 4.39
N GLU A 323 42.39 -52.67 3.61
CA GLU A 323 43.69 -52.54 2.96
C GLU A 323 44.82 -52.33 3.97
N LYS A 324 44.61 -51.50 5.01
CA LYS A 324 45.59 -51.31 6.09
C LYS A 324 45.79 -52.57 6.93
N ARG A 325 44.76 -53.40 7.12
CA ARG A 325 44.89 -54.69 7.83
C ARG A 325 45.69 -55.71 7.01
N SER A 326 45.53 -55.71 5.69
CA SER A 326 46.30 -56.57 4.77
C SER A 326 47.81 -56.25 4.83
N ARG A 327 48.19 -54.96 4.77
CA ARG A 327 49.60 -54.53 4.77
C ARG A 327 50.37 -54.87 6.06
N LEU A 328 49.69 -55.02 7.20
CA LEU A 328 50.34 -55.21 8.51
C LEU A 328 50.90 -56.63 8.74
N VAL A 329 50.38 -57.65 8.04
CA VAL A 329 50.75 -59.07 8.27
C VAL A 329 52.09 -59.45 7.60
N ASN A 330 52.51 -58.71 6.57
CA ASN A 330 53.62 -59.10 5.68
C ASN A 330 54.92 -58.31 5.90
N MET A 331 55.27 -57.99 7.15
CA MET A 331 56.56 -57.35 7.50
C MET A 331 57.42 -58.23 8.43
N LYS A 332 58.02 -59.28 7.86
CA LYS A 332 59.23 -59.89 8.46
C LYS A 332 60.45 -59.01 8.15
N LEU A 333 61.40 -58.96 9.08
CA LEU A 333 62.58 -58.09 9.00
C LEU A 333 63.46 -58.43 7.79
N VAL A 334 63.77 -57.43 6.95
CA VAL A 334 65.01 -57.39 6.16
C VAL A 334 65.63 -56.00 6.30
N LYS A 335 66.96 -55.95 6.44
CA LYS A 335 67.76 -54.80 6.89
C LYS A 335 68.83 -54.48 5.84
N ARG A 336 68.76 -53.31 5.19
CA ARG A 336 69.81 -52.59 4.41
C ARG A 336 69.17 -51.33 3.78
N LEU A 337 69.66 -50.10 3.99
CA LEU A 337 70.93 -49.45 3.62
C LEU A 337 70.97 -48.88 2.19
N SER A 338 71.67 -47.74 2.07
CA SER A 338 72.18 -47.07 0.87
C SER A 338 71.24 -46.14 0.09
N SER A 339 71.67 -44.88 0.09
CA SER A 339 71.14 -43.66 -0.51
C SER A 339 71.46 -43.45 -2.00
N LYS A 340 70.77 -42.43 -2.59
CA LYS A 340 71.17 -41.51 -3.69
C LYS A 340 70.87 -41.86 -5.16
N ASN A 341 70.30 -40.85 -5.86
CA ASN A 341 70.61 -40.38 -7.24
C ASN A 341 70.09 -41.22 -8.44
N ILE A 342 69.72 -40.66 -9.62
CA ILE A 342 69.44 -39.26 -10.08
C ILE A 342 68.72 -39.26 -11.47
N VAL A 343 68.16 -38.11 -11.92
CA VAL A 343 67.71 -37.78 -13.31
C VAL A 343 66.47 -38.53 -13.89
N SER A 344 65.67 -38.05 -14.87
CA SER A 344 65.19 -36.73 -15.40
C SER A 344 64.85 -36.85 -16.92
N SER A 345 64.29 -35.80 -17.54
CA SER A 345 63.68 -35.65 -18.90
C SER A 345 62.16 -35.94 -18.92
N VAL A 346 61.20 -35.00 -19.11
CA VAL A 346 61.09 -33.76 -19.95
C VAL A 346 60.93 -34.12 -21.45
N PHE A 347 60.06 -33.54 -22.31
CA PHE A 347 59.32 -32.24 -22.38
C PHE A 347 57.76 -32.46 -22.43
N TYR A 348 56.80 -31.59 -22.84
CA TYR A 348 56.64 -30.19 -23.39
C TYR A 348 55.25 -29.64 -22.89
N THR A 349 55.08 -28.38 -22.42
CA THR A 349 54.59 -27.12 -23.09
C THR A 349 53.20 -27.15 -23.77
N GLU A 350 52.37 -26.09 -23.81
CA GLU A 350 52.42 -24.65 -23.37
C GLU A 350 50.96 -24.21 -22.95
N SER A 351 50.69 -23.45 -21.87
CA SER A 351 50.81 -21.98 -21.64
C SER A 351 49.85 -21.09 -22.47
N PRO A 352 49.32 -19.93 -21.98
CA PRO A 352 50.11 -18.85 -21.35
C PRO A 352 49.49 -17.96 -20.21
N SER A 353 50.38 -17.21 -19.54
CA SER A 353 50.18 -15.90 -18.82
C SER A 353 49.31 -15.82 -17.55
N ALA A 354 49.61 -14.97 -16.55
CA ALA A 354 50.71 -13.99 -16.38
C ALA A 354 51.11 -13.76 -14.90
N GLU A 355 52.35 -13.29 -14.70
CA GLU A 355 52.99 -12.73 -13.49
C GLU A 355 53.01 -11.16 -13.61
N PRO A 356 53.56 -10.32 -12.66
CA PRO A 356 54.45 -10.68 -11.56
C PRO A 356 54.20 -10.01 -10.18
N LEU A 357 54.98 -10.47 -9.19
CA LEU A 357 55.32 -9.73 -7.96
C LEU A 357 56.38 -8.64 -8.21
N THR A 358 56.46 -7.66 -7.30
CA THR A 358 57.69 -6.87 -7.09
C THR A 358 57.76 -6.36 -5.65
N SER A 359 58.98 -6.20 -5.12
CA SER A 359 59.27 -5.77 -3.75
C SER A 359 59.73 -4.31 -3.69
N MET A 360 59.70 -3.69 -2.49
CA MET A 360 60.85 -2.98 -1.89
C MET A 360 60.60 -2.60 -0.41
N THR A 361 61.62 -2.00 0.21
CA THR A 361 61.96 -1.95 1.64
C THR A 361 61.34 -0.84 2.51
N ASP A 362 61.53 -1.03 3.83
CA ASP A 362 61.61 -0.03 4.93
C ASP A 362 60.39 0.78 5.38
N SER A 363 59.90 0.48 6.60
CA SER A 363 60.20 1.30 7.80
C SER A 363 59.60 0.71 9.09
N GLN A 364 60.29 0.92 10.22
CA GLN A 364 59.81 0.70 11.61
C GLN A 364 59.23 2.02 12.19
N PRO A 365 58.55 2.06 13.38
CA PRO A 365 58.59 1.09 14.49
C PRO A 365 57.26 0.77 15.23
N LEU A 366 57.36 -0.22 16.15
CA LEU A 366 56.68 -0.37 17.45
C LEU A 366 55.14 -0.17 17.60
N CYS A 367 54.45 -1.26 18.00
CA CYS A 367 53.62 -1.27 19.22
C CYS A 367 53.39 -2.71 19.71
N GLU A 368 53.34 -2.95 21.03
CA GLU A 368 53.14 -4.29 21.61
C GLU A 368 51.66 -4.58 21.94
N GLY A 369 51.23 -5.84 21.77
CA GLY A 369 49.90 -6.31 22.16
C GLY A 369 49.73 -7.83 21.97
N PRO A 370 49.00 -8.53 22.87
CA PRO A 370 48.94 -10.00 22.86
C PRO A 370 47.97 -10.57 21.82
N PRO A 371 48.24 -11.76 21.25
CA PRO A 371 47.41 -12.36 20.22
C PRO A 371 46.10 -12.92 20.79
N THR A 372 44.96 -12.42 20.30
CA THR A 372 43.63 -13.01 20.55
C THR A 372 43.14 -13.72 19.28
N ALA A 373 42.48 -14.87 19.44
CA ALA A 373 42.35 -15.88 18.39
C ALA A 373 41.59 -15.44 17.12
N ALA A 374 42.15 -15.83 15.96
CA ALA A 374 41.44 -15.96 14.69
C ALA A 374 41.14 -17.45 14.40
N PRO A 375 40.05 -17.79 13.67
CA PRO A 375 39.57 -19.17 13.56
C PRO A 375 40.40 -20.04 12.59
N PRO A 376 40.58 -21.35 12.87
CA PRO A 376 41.31 -22.25 11.99
C PRO A 376 40.46 -22.69 10.79
N VAL A 377 40.75 -22.16 9.60
CA VAL A 377 40.20 -22.68 8.33
C VAL A 377 40.93 -23.98 7.97
N GLY A 378 40.46 -25.10 8.51
CA GLY A 378 40.99 -26.44 8.25
C GLY A 378 40.22 -27.17 7.15
N ILE A 379 40.94 -27.72 6.16
CA ILE A 379 40.38 -28.72 5.22
C ILE A 379 40.21 -30.05 6.00
N PRO A 380 39.05 -30.74 5.93
CA PRO A 380 38.79 -31.90 6.78
C PRO A 380 39.83 -33.03 6.66
N ARG A 381 40.47 -33.35 7.79
CA ARG A 381 41.53 -34.38 7.92
C ARG A 381 41.01 -35.71 8.44
N SER A 382 39.79 -35.78 8.97
CA SER A 382 39.15 -37.03 9.45
C SER A 382 37.91 -37.44 8.63
N THR A 383 37.64 -38.74 8.56
CA THR A 383 36.38 -39.26 8.00
C THR A 383 35.16 -38.92 8.87
N SER A 384 35.35 -38.75 10.18
CA SER A 384 34.30 -38.25 11.10
C SER A 384 33.92 -36.81 10.75
N GLU A 385 34.94 -35.95 10.61
CA GLU A 385 34.82 -34.53 10.27
C GLU A 385 34.13 -34.32 8.90
N ARG A 386 34.46 -35.15 7.90
CA ARG A 386 33.76 -35.16 6.59
C ARG A 386 32.29 -35.56 6.71
N LEU A 387 31.94 -36.50 7.60
CA LEU A 387 30.55 -36.90 7.84
C LEU A 387 29.76 -35.81 8.58
N LEU A 388 30.36 -35.17 9.58
CA LEU A 388 29.77 -34.03 10.31
C LEU A 388 29.52 -32.84 9.37
N ALA A 389 30.46 -32.53 8.46
CA ALA A 389 30.27 -31.52 7.43
C ALA A 389 29.08 -31.84 6.51
N ILE A 390 28.92 -33.11 6.07
CA ILE A 390 27.76 -33.55 5.27
C ILE A 390 26.44 -33.44 6.04
N ASN A 391 26.44 -33.62 7.36
CA ASN A 391 25.26 -33.45 8.20
C ASN A 391 24.90 -31.97 8.38
N ARG A 392 25.88 -31.08 8.68
CA ARG A 392 25.67 -29.62 8.73
C ARG A 392 25.11 -29.09 7.41
N GLU A 393 25.73 -29.48 6.29
CA GLU A 393 25.30 -29.14 4.92
C GLU A 393 23.85 -29.58 4.65
N PHE A 394 23.47 -30.79 5.06
CA PHE A 394 22.10 -31.27 4.89
C PHE A 394 21.08 -30.51 5.75
N VAL A 395 21.43 -30.17 7.01
CA VAL A 395 20.56 -29.35 7.87
C VAL A 395 20.36 -27.96 7.27
N HIS A 396 21.40 -27.35 6.68
CA HIS A 396 21.29 -26.08 5.96
C HIS A 396 20.42 -26.19 4.70
N GLN A 397 20.65 -27.22 3.88
CA GLN A 397 19.84 -27.47 2.66
C GLN A 397 18.38 -27.81 2.99
N GLU A 398 18.08 -28.48 4.11
CA GLU A 398 16.71 -28.71 4.56
C GLU A 398 16.08 -27.40 5.07
N LYS A 399 16.83 -26.56 5.82
CA LYS A 399 16.36 -25.23 6.26
C LYS A 399 15.98 -24.35 5.07
N GLU A 400 16.92 -24.07 4.18
CA GLU A 400 16.70 -23.22 3.01
C GLU A 400 15.50 -23.71 2.18
N LEU A 401 15.36 -25.02 1.99
CA LEU A 401 14.26 -25.60 1.23
C LEU A 401 12.92 -25.37 1.94
N ARG A 402 12.83 -25.57 3.26
CA ARG A 402 11.59 -25.31 3.99
C ARG A 402 11.25 -23.82 4.06
N GLU A 403 12.23 -22.93 4.19
CA GLU A 403 12.01 -21.47 4.16
C GLU A 403 11.45 -21.01 2.82
N LYS A 404 12.07 -21.42 1.71
CA LYS A 404 11.62 -21.09 0.34
C LYS A 404 10.20 -21.59 0.08
N TYR A 405 9.82 -22.74 0.64
CA TYR A 405 8.43 -23.23 0.55
C TYR A 405 7.48 -22.58 1.54
N HIS A 406 7.91 -22.23 2.76
CA HIS A 406 7.10 -21.46 3.70
C HIS A 406 6.63 -20.16 3.03
N GLU A 407 7.53 -19.41 2.39
CA GLU A 407 7.17 -18.21 1.64
C GLU A 407 6.23 -18.52 0.48
N MET A 408 6.51 -19.55 -0.35
CA MET A 408 5.60 -19.92 -1.45
C MET A 408 4.21 -20.36 -0.99
N ILE A 409 4.09 -21.03 0.16
CA ILE A 409 2.82 -21.50 0.74
C ILE A 409 2.01 -20.31 1.27
N TYR A 410 2.61 -19.42 2.07
CA TYR A 410 1.89 -18.25 2.61
C TYR A 410 1.61 -17.19 1.53
N ASN A 411 2.50 -16.98 0.55
CA ASN A 411 2.23 -16.12 -0.60
C ASN A 411 1.15 -16.70 -1.53
N ALA A 412 0.90 -18.02 -1.51
CA ALA A 412 -0.26 -18.63 -2.18
C ALA A 412 -1.55 -18.43 -1.36
N ALA A 413 -1.49 -18.61 -0.04
CA ALA A 413 -2.64 -18.37 0.84
C ALA A 413 -3.10 -16.90 0.82
N GLU A 414 -2.17 -15.94 0.78
CA GLU A 414 -2.48 -14.51 0.65
C GLU A 414 -3.18 -14.18 -0.68
N LYS A 415 -2.79 -14.85 -1.78
CA LYS A 415 -3.47 -14.70 -3.08
C LYS A 415 -4.89 -15.27 -3.05
N VAL A 416 -5.11 -16.40 -2.37
CA VAL A 416 -6.45 -16.98 -2.18
C VAL A 416 -7.31 -16.07 -1.31
N LEU A 417 -6.78 -15.57 -0.19
CA LEU A 417 -7.44 -14.60 0.69
C LEU A 417 -7.90 -13.37 -0.10
N ARG A 418 -7.00 -12.69 -0.81
CA ARG A 418 -7.33 -11.49 -1.60
C ARG A 418 -8.35 -11.76 -2.70
N ALA A 419 -8.31 -12.94 -3.33
CA ALA A 419 -9.30 -13.33 -4.32
C ALA A 419 -10.69 -13.58 -3.70
N SER A 420 -10.76 -14.23 -2.54
CA SER A 420 -12.01 -14.45 -1.79
C SER A 420 -12.61 -13.14 -1.30
N GLN A 421 -11.81 -12.27 -0.68
CA GLN A 421 -12.20 -10.93 -0.22
C GLN A 421 -12.80 -10.08 -1.36
N ASN A 422 -12.12 -10.02 -2.51
CA ASN A 422 -12.61 -9.30 -3.69
C ASN A 422 -13.94 -9.87 -4.22
N ASN A 423 -14.12 -11.20 -4.19
CA ASN A 423 -15.37 -11.84 -4.61
C ASN A 423 -16.52 -11.51 -3.64
N GLN A 424 -16.28 -11.53 -2.32
CA GLN A 424 -17.30 -11.17 -1.33
C GLN A 424 -17.74 -9.71 -1.45
N LEU A 425 -16.80 -8.77 -1.63
CA LEU A 425 -17.12 -7.35 -1.87
C LEU A 425 -17.88 -7.14 -3.19
N LYS A 426 -17.54 -7.91 -4.24
CA LYS A 426 -18.26 -7.89 -5.52
C LYS A 426 -19.70 -8.40 -5.38
N MET A 427 -19.91 -9.51 -4.66
CA MET A 427 -21.25 -10.03 -4.38
C MET A 427 -22.10 -9.06 -3.56
N LEU A 428 -21.52 -8.42 -2.53
CA LEU A 428 -22.22 -7.39 -1.74
C LEU A 428 -22.66 -6.21 -2.62
N LYS A 429 -21.81 -5.76 -3.56
CA LYS A 429 -22.15 -4.68 -4.50
C LYS A 429 -23.23 -5.10 -5.50
N GLU A 430 -23.15 -6.30 -6.06
CA GLU A 430 -24.15 -6.85 -6.97
C GLU A 430 -25.53 -6.97 -6.30
N GLN A 431 -25.57 -7.36 -5.01
CA GLN A 431 -26.81 -7.38 -4.24
C GLN A 431 -27.37 -5.97 -3.97
N PHE A 432 -26.55 -4.96 -3.72
CA PHE A 432 -26.98 -3.57 -3.58
C PHE A 432 -27.53 -2.98 -4.90
N GLU A 433 -26.88 -3.28 -6.03
CA GLU A 433 -27.36 -2.86 -7.36
C GLU A 433 -28.70 -3.54 -7.72
N LYS A 434 -28.87 -4.81 -7.32
CA LYS A 434 -30.15 -5.54 -7.43
C LYS A 434 -31.23 -4.92 -6.54
N ASP A 435 -30.98 -4.73 -5.24
CA ASP A 435 -31.93 -4.14 -4.28
C ASP A 435 -32.38 -2.74 -4.73
N THR A 436 -31.45 -1.91 -5.21
CA THR A 436 -31.74 -0.59 -5.77
C THR A 436 -32.61 -0.68 -7.03
N SER A 437 -32.34 -1.65 -7.90
CA SER A 437 -33.13 -1.89 -9.11
C SER A 437 -34.55 -2.38 -8.81
N GLU A 438 -34.73 -3.17 -7.75
CA GLU A 438 -36.03 -3.66 -7.29
C GLU A 438 -36.85 -2.57 -6.60
N LEU A 439 -36.22 -1.74 -5.75
CA LEU A 439 -36.83 -0.51 -5.21
C LEU A 439 -37.35 0.41 -6.31
N MET A 440 -36.54 0.69 -7.35
CA MET A 440 -36.93 1.56 -8.45
C MET A 440 -38.08 0.99 -9.29
N LYS A 441 -38.14 -0.34 -9.47
CA LYS A 441 -39.28 -1.01 -10.12
C LYS A 441 -40.56 -0.87 -9.28
N LYS A 442 -40.45 -1.08 -7.95
CA LYS A 442 -41.58 -0.95 -7.01
C LYS A 442 -42.16 0.46 -7.01
N LEU A 443 -41.32 1.48 -6.83
CA LEU A 443 -41.75 2.90 -6.88
C LEU A 443 -42.43 3.28 -8.20
N GLN A 444 -41.99 2.71 -9.33
CA GLN A 444 -42.65 2.91 -10.62
C GLN A 444 -43.99 2.17 -10.74
N ALA A 445 -44.16 1.02 -10.09
CA ALA A 445 -45.45 0.34 -10.01
C ALA A 445 -46.43 1.14 -9.14
N ASP A 446 -46.01 1.48 -7.91
CA ASP A 446 -46.78 2.28 -6.95
C ASP A 446 -47.26 3.59 -7.58
N HIS A 447 -46.39 4.33 -8.27
CA HIS A 447 -46.75 5.56 -8.97
C HIS A 447 -47.78 5.36 -10.10
N ARG A 448 -47.69 4.24 -10.85
CA ARG A 448 -48.67 3.93 -11.90
C ARG A 448 -50.04 3.63 -11.30
N GLU A 449 -50.12 3.09 -10.09
CA GLU A 449 -51.38 2.84 -9.39
C GLU A 449 -51.93 4.09 -8.72
N GLU A 450 -51.07 4.90 -8.09
CA GLU A 450 -51.40 6.22 -7.54
C GLU A 450 -52.03 7.12 -8.63
N VAL A 451 -51.41 7.21 -9.82
CA VAL A 451 -51.96 7.99 -10.95
C VAL A 451 -53.27 7.41 -11.51
N LYS A 452 -53.44 6.08 -11.55
CA LYS A 452 -54.72 5.45 -11.94
C LYS A 452 -55.83 5.75 -10.92
N ALA A 453 -55.52 5.77 -9.62
CA ALA A 453 -56.49 6.09 -8.57
C ALA A 453 -56.89 7.58 -8.63
N LEU A 454 -55.91 8.48 -8.77
CA LEU A 454 -56.15 9.92 -8.94
C LEU A 454 -57.01 10.24 -10.17
N ALA A 455 -56.81 9.51 -11.29
CA ALA A 455 -57.61 9.67 -12.51
C ALA A 455 -59.08 9.28 -12.33
N LYS A 456 -59.38 8.34 -11.42
CA LYS A 456 -60.78 8.00 -11.03
C LYS A 456 -61.39 9.03 -10.07
N LYS A 457 -60.56 9.73 -9.28
CA LYS A 457 -60.99 10.66 -8.22
C LYS A 457 -61.25 12.08 -8.73
N HIS A 458 -60.49 12.57 -9.70
CA HIS A 458 -60.56 13.95 -10.18
C HIS A 458 -61.16 14.06 -11.58
N ARG A 459 -62.44 14.49 -11.65
CA ARG A 459 -63.18 14.69 -12.91
C ARG A 459 -62.76 15.95 -13.68
N ASN A 460 -62.16 16.93 -13.00
CA ASN A 460 -61.68 18.19 -13.59
C ASN A 460 -60.23 18.06 -14.07
N ARG A 461 -60.00 18.35 -15.37
CA ARG A 461 -58.70 18.16 -16.05
C ARG A 461 -57.53 18.89 -15.39
N GLU A 462 -57.73 20.14 -14.97
CA GLU A 462 -56.66 20.96 -14.36
C GLU A 462 -56.34 20.56 -12.92
N GLN A 463 -57.35 20.13 -12.15
CA GLN A 463 -57.12 19.58 -10.81
C GLN A 463 -56.34 18.26 -10.91
N PHE A 464 -56.69 17.39 -11.87
CA PHE A 464 -55.94 16.17 -12.13
C PHE A 464 -54.50 16.43 -12.56
N THR A 465 -54.22 17.40 -13.46
CA THR A 465 -52.84 17.72 -13.85
C THR A 465 -52.02 18.33 -12.72
N ARG A 466 -52.63 19.12 -11.83
CA ARG A 466 -51.97 19.61 -10.60
C ARG A 466 -51.59 18.45 -9.68
N VAL A 467 -52.55 17.64 -9.25
CA VAL A 467 -52.28 16.55 -8.29
C VAL A 467 -51.36 15.48 -8.89
N LYS A 468 -51.38 15.26 -10.22
CA LYS A 468 -50.40 14.40 -10.90
C LYS A 468 -48.96 14.92 -10.79
N ARG A 469 -48.72 16.23 -10.87
CA ARG A 469 -47.37 16.83 -10.69
C ARG A 469 -46.88 16.67 -9.24
N GLU A 470 -47.80 16.83 -8.29
CA GLU A 470 -47.55 16.65 -6.86
C GLU A 470 -47.16 15.19 -6.55
N ALA A 471 -47.91 14.21 -7.05
CA ALA A 471 -47.60 12.78 -6.93
C ALA A 471 -46.25 12.39 -7.56
N VAL A 472 -45.88 12.97 -8.71
CA VAL A 472 -44.54 12.76 -9.30
C VAL A 472 -43.44 13.29 -8.36
N THR A 473 -43.62 14.50 -7.81
CA THR A 473 -42.66 15.12 -6.88
C THR A 473 -42.51 14.29 -5.61
N ALA A 474 -43.63 13.81 -5.05
CA ALA A 474 -43.63 12.92 -3.89
C ALA A 474 -42.91 11.59 -4.15
N VAL A 475 -43.12 10.96 -5.31
CA VAL A 475 -42.41 9.72 -5.70
C VAL A 475 -40.91 9.94 -5.85
N VAL A 476 -40.47 11.07 -6.40
CA VAL A 476 -39.04 11.43 -6.45
C VAL A 476 -38.46 11.59 -5.05
N GLY A 477 -39.14 12.30 -4.14
CA GLY A 477 -38.73 12.45 -2.75
C GLY A 477 -38.62 11.12 -2.00
N ARG A 478 -39.62 10.24 -2.15
CA ARG A 478 -39.57 8.86 -1.62
C ARG A 478 -38.40 8.07 -2.20
N GLY A 479 -38.19 8.13 -3.51
CA GLY A 479 -37.11 7.40 -4.20
C GLY A 479 -35.70 7.85 -3.84
N VAL A 480 -35.48 9.15 -3.60
CA VAL A 480 -34.19 9.65 -3.07
C VAL A 480 -33.97 9.12 -1.65
N SER A 481 -34.95 9.29 -0.76
CA SER A 481 -34.87 8.91 0.65
C SER A 481 -34.62 7.41 0.87
N GLU A 482 -35.33 6.54 0.13
CA GLU A 482 -35.14 5.08 0.26
C GLU A 482 -33.82 4.61 -0.36
N ARG A 483 -33.35 5.25 -1.44
CA ARG A 483 -32.03 4.95 -2.01
C ARG A 483 -30.89 5.38 -1.09
N GLU A 484 -31.03 6.50 -0.38
CA GLU A 484 -30.09 6.98 0.62
C GLU A 484 -29.98 6.00 1.79
N LYS A 485 -31.11 5.51 2.32
CA LYS A 485 -31.15 4.43 3.33
C LYS A 485 -30.46 3.15 2.85
N LEU A 486 -30.75 2.68 1.64
CA LEU A 486 -30.08 1.51 1.05
C LEU A 486 -28.57 1.74 0.91
N GLY A 487 -28.16 2.96 0.54
CA GLY A 487 -26.75 3.36 0.50
C GLY A 487 -26.08 3.19 1.86
N GLN A 488 -26.64 3.80 2.91
CA GLN A 488 -26.09 3.71 4.27
C GLN A 488 -26.03 2.25 4.77
N ILE A 489 -27.04 1.42 4.48
CA ILE A 489 -27.04 -0.01 4.83
C ILE A 489 -25.92 -0.76 4.08
N PHE A 490 -25.70 -0.46 2.80
CA PHE A 490 -24.60 -1.03 2.02
C PHE A 490 -23.23 -0.60 2.55
N GLU A 491 -23.05 0.68 2.90
CA GLU A 491 -21.78 1.18 3.43
C GLU A 491 -21.46 0.57 4.81
N ASN A 492 -22.44 0.50 5.70
CA ASN A 492 -22.27 -0.18 7.00
C ASN A 492 -21.84 -1.64 6.79
N LYS A 493 -22.56 -2.40 5.94
CA LYS A 493 -22.22 -3.81 5.65
C LYS A 493 -20.87 -3.98 4.95
N ARG A 494 -20.48 -3.04 4.08
CA ARG A 494 -19.15 -3.02 3.44
C ARG A 494 -18.06 -2.85 4.49
N ASP A 495 -18.23 -1.91 5.42
CA ASP A 495 -17.22 -1.58 6.42
C ASP A 495 -17.12 -2.65 7.52
N ASP A 496 -18.25 -3.29 7.86
CA ASP A 496 -18.28 -4.47 8.74
C ASP A 496 -17.57 -5.66 8.10
N LEU A 497 -17.86 -5.97 6.83
CA LEU A 497 -17.18 -7.01 6.06
C LEU A 497 -15.67 -6.72 5.90
N GLN A 498 -15.30 -5.46 5.65
CA GLN A 498 -13.90 -5.06 5.54
C GLN A 498 -13.16 -5.21 6.88
N ARG A 499 -13.79 -4.89 8.02
CA ARG A 499 -13.21 -5.17 9.35
C ARG A 499 -13.02 -6.67 9.59
N GLN A 500 -13.96 -7.52 9.16
CA GLN A 500 -13.77 -8.98 9.20
C GLN A 500 -12.62 -9.44 8.27
N HIS A 501 -12.48 -8.84 7.09
CA HIS A 501 -11.39 -9.12 6.14
C HIS A 501 -10.01 -8.78 6.71
N GLU A 502 -9.89 -7.70 7.48
CA GLU A 502 -8.65 -7.35 8.18
C GLU A 502 -8.32 -8.33 9.31
N LEU A 503 -9.31 -8.74 10.12
CA LEU A 503 -9.10 -9.75 11.18
C LEU A 503 -8.60 -11.10 10.62
N VAL A 504 -9.17 -11.60 9.52
CA VAL A 504 -8.72 -12.85 8.88
C VAL A 504 -7.32 -12.70 8.26
N LYS A 505 -7.01 -11.52 7.70
CA LYS A 505 -5.69 -11.19 7.15
C LYS A 505 -4.61 -11.15 8.25
N ASP A 506 -4.90 -10.52 9.38
CA ASP A 506 -3.93 -10.36 10.45
C ASP A 506 -3.72 -11.70 11.20
N LEU A 507 -4.75 -12.53 11.33
CA LEU A 507 -4.61 -13.92 11.80
C LEU A 507 -3.75 -14.77 10.86
N LEU A 508 -3.84 -14.58 9.54
CA LEU A 508 -2.94 -15.23 8.56
C LEU A 508 -1.49 -14.77 8.74
N ILE A 509 -1.26 -13.49 9.08
CA ILE A 509 0.08 -12.94 9.37
C ILE A 509 0.62 -13.53 10.69
N GLU A 510 -0.15 -13.57 11.77
CA GLU A 510 0.28 -14.19 13.04
C GLU A 510 0.67 -15.66 12.81
N GLN A 511 -0.18 -16.44 12.12
CA GLN A 511 0.09 -17.84 11.82
C GLN A 511 1.34 -18.03 10.94
N ARG A 512 1.62 -17.11 10.00
CA ARG A 512 2.85 -17.08 9.21
C ARG A 512 4.07 -16.86 10.10
N GLU A 513 4.08 -15.80 10.92
CA GLU A 513 5.22 -15.47 11.78
C GLU A 513 5.50 -16.56 12.82
N LYS A 514 4.44 -17.08 13.44
CA LYS A 514 4.48 -18.19 14.41
C LYS A 514 5.01 -19.48 13.79
N ALA A 515 4.58 -19.82 12.57
CA ALA A 515 5.11 -20.95 11.82
C ALA A 515 6.58 -20.76 11.39
N LYS A 516 7.00 -19.52 11.09
CA LYS A 516 8.40 -19.21 10.79
C LYS A 516 9.27 -19.34 12.04
N ALA A 517 8.89 -18.73 13.16
CA ALA A 517 9.62 -18.80 14.42
C ALA A 517 9.76 -20.24 14.94
N ALA A 518 8.72 -21.08 14.75
CA ALA A 518 8.79 -22.51 15.06
C ALA A 518 9.80 -23.27 14.16
N LEU A 519 9.85 -22.94 12.87
CA LEU A 519 10.80 -23.52 11.90
C LEU A 519 12.24 -23.08 12.21
N ASP A 520 12.47 -21.80 12.47
CA ASP A 520 13.80 -21.26 12.83
C ASP A 520 14.33 -21.97 14.09
N LYS A 521 13.50 -22.09 15.13
CA LYS A 521 13.83 -22.81 16.37
C LYS A 521 14.06 -24.31 16.16
N GLU A 522 13.30 -24.98 15.28
CA GLU A 522 13.54 -26.38 14.93
C GLU A 522 14.95 -26.57 14.34
N PHE A 523 15.36 -25.69 13.42
CA PHE A 523 16.66 -25.78 12.77
C PHE A 523 17.83 -25.34 13.66
N GLU A 524 17.63 -24.37 14.54
CA GLU A 524 18.60 -24.01 15.58
C GLU A 524 18.89 -25.21 16.49
N MET A 525 17.84 -25.86 17.04
CA MET A 525 17.97 -27.06 17.88
C MET A 525 18.60 -28.26 17.13
N ARG A 526 18.35 -28.40 15.82
CA ARG A 526 18.98 -29.42 14.98
C ARG A 526 20.47 -29.13 14.75
N LEU A 527 20.85 -27.88 14.49
CA LEU A 527 22.23 -27.49 14.23
C LEU A 527 23.09 -27.65 15.50
N THR A 528 22.63 -27.12 16.63
CA THR A 528 23.32 -27.28 17.93
C THR A 528 23.50 -28.75 18.32
N ARG A 529 22.58 -29.65 17.91
CA ARG A 529 22.74 -31.08 18.12
C ARG A 529 23.86 -31.68 17.25
N VAL A 530 23.94 -31.32 15.97
CA VAL A 530 25.05 -31.77 15.09
C VAL A 530 26.40 -31.24 15.58
N ASP A 531 26.42 -30.05 16.17
CA ASP A 531 27.63 -29.46 16.77
C ASP A 531 28.03 -30.12 18.11
N ALA A 532 27.06 -30.57 18.90
CA ALA A 532 27.31 -31.41 20.08
C ALA A 532 27.85 -32.80 19.68
N GLU A 533 27.30 -33.42 18.63
CA GLU A 533 27.79 -34.70 18.08
C GLU A 533 29.22 -34.56 17.48
N ALA A 534 29.58 -33.37 16.99
CA ALA A 534 30.96 -33.04 16.62
C ALA A 534 31.88 -32.89 17.85
N SER A 535 31.37 -32.32 18.94
CA SER A 535 32.14 -32.06 20.17
C SER A 535 32.40 -33.31 21.00
N SER A 536 31.62 -34.39 20.81
CA SER A 536 31.83 -35.70 21.44
C SER A 536 32.63 -36.70 20.61
N THR A 537 33.22 -36.27 19.48
CA THR A 537 34.07 -37.10 18.60
C THR A 537 35.49 -36.54 18.40
N LEU A 538 35.85 -35.56 19.23
CA LEU A 538 37.22 -35.07 19.49
C LEU A 538 37.72 -35.65 20.83
#